data_AF-A0AB38DI82-F1
#
_entry.id   AF-A0AB38DI82-F1
#
_cell.length_a   1.000
_cell.length_b   1.000
_cell.length_c   1.000
_cell.angle_alpha   90.00
_cell.angle_beta   90.00
_cell.angle_gamma   90.00
#
_symmetry.space_group_name_H-M   'P 1'
#
loop_
_entity.id
_entity.type
_entity.pdbx_description
1 polymer ?
#
loop_
_entity_poly.entity_id
_entity_poly.type
_entity_poly.pdbx_seq_one_letter_code
_entity_poly.pdbx_strand_id
1 'polypeptide(L)'
;MTIPTGEDDDIHLSVLRFLGAFSHLQDLIDDVLARSFFERRMPKTADLIWQRAVSRINDRERIELFLNISEDLGTDAELESVQTIYMRVKELRDRVAHSTQFTTTGGDRLAIGKTVLSSLKKLPPAPLEVDRVTIYNAVWECRWIEAQILYVLVGNQRLGMGSPHSPTFEILKPAGTPEQWSGITHRPAPD
;
A
#
# COMPACT_ATOMS: atom_id res chain seq x y z
N MET A 1 -2.89 -3.19 20.62
CA MET A 1 -3.21 -1.97 19.83
C MET A 1 -4.68 -1.66 20.05
N THR A 2 -5.01 -0.49 20.59
CA THR A 2 -6.39 -0.08 20.89
C THR A 2 -7.05 0.41 19.61
N ILE A 3 -8.08 -0.31 19.15
CA ILE A 3 -8.96 0.14 18.07
C ILE A 3 -9.64 1.43 18.57
N PRO A 4 -9.67 2.53 17.79
CA PRO A 4 -10.46 3.68 18.17
C PRO A 4 -11.93 3.25 18.24
N THR A 5 -12.45 3.05 19.45
CA THR A 5 -13.87 2.78 19.72
C THR A 5 -14.66 4.09 19.82
N GLY A 6 -14.39 5.03 18.91
CA GLY A 6 -15.17 6.24 18.79
C GLY A 6 -16.50 5.91 18.14
N GLU A 7 -17.58 5.98 18.91
CA GLU A 7 -18.94 6.23 18.40
C GLU A 7 -18.92 7.48 17.51
N ASP A 8 -18.60 7.35 16.21
CA ASP A 8 -19.07 8.20 15.09
C ASP A 8 -18.21 8.08 13.81
N ASP A 9 -17.08 7.36 13.82
CA ASP A 9 -16.28 7.28 12.59
C ASP A 9 -17.03 6.41 11.57
N ASP A 10 -17.68 7.04 10.60
CA ASP A 10 -18.48 6.37 9.57
C ASP A 10 -17.66 5.23 8.90
N ILE A 11 -18.24 4.03 8.81
CA ILE A 11 -17.60 2.91 8.12
C ILE A 11 -17.32 3.25 6.65
N HIS A 12 -18.15 4.09 6.03
CA HIS A 12 -17.89 4.63 4.70
C HIS A 12 -16.62 5.51 4.67
N LEU A 13 -16.40 6.33 5.70
CA LEU A 13 -15.17 7.11 5.82
C LEU A 13 -13.95 6.21 6.00
N SER A 14 -14.08 5.12 6.75
CA SER A 14 -13.03 4.12 6.91
C SER A 14 -12.67 3.47 5.57
N VAL A 15 -13.67 3.14 4.75
CA VAL A 15 -13.49 2.64 3.38
C VAL A 15 -12.76 3.66 2.51
N LEU A 16 -13.14 4.95 2.56
CA LEU A 16 -12.46 6.00 1.80
C LEU A 16 -11.00 6.17 2.23
N ARG A 17 -10.71 6.12 3.55
CA ARG A 17 -9.34 6.14 4.07
C ARG A 17 -8.53 4.95 3.54
N PHE A 18 -9.11 3.76 3.47
CA PHE A 18 -8.49 2.59 2.87
C PHE A 18 -8.19 2.78 1.37
N LEU A 19 -9.17 3.24 0.58
CA LEU A 19 -8.95 3.50 -0.84
C LEU A 19 -7.85 4.54 -1.07
N GLY A 20 -7.83 5.61 -0.26
CA GLY A 20 -6.77 6.62 -0.30
C GLY A 20 -5.40 6.04 0.06
N ALA A 21 -5.31 5.22 1.11
CA ALA A 21 -4.07 4.56 1.51
C ALA A 21 -3.54 3.60 0.42
N PHE A 22 -4.42 2.86 -0.25
CA PHE A 22 -4.03 1.98 -1.35
C PHE A 22 -3.58 2.77 -2.59
N SER A 23 -4.26 3.86 -2.94
CA SER A 23 -3.85 4.74 -4.05
C SER A 23 -2.47 5.34 -3.79
N HIS A 24 -2.26 5.88 -2.58
CA HIS A 24 -0.96 6.41 -2.16
C HIS A 24 0.15 5.36 -2.24
N LEU A 25 -0.14 4.11 -1.87
CA LEU A 25 0.81 3.02 -2.01
C LEU A 25 1.20 2.75 -3.48
N GLN A 26 0.24 2.82 -4.41
CA GLN A 26 0.52 2.67 -5.83
C GLN A 26 1.40 3.82 -6.35
N ASP A 27 1.07 5.06 -5.99
CA ASP A 27 1.85 6.25 -6.36
C ASP A 27 3.28 6.19 -5.79
N LEU A 28 3.45 5.67 -4.57
CA LEU A 28 4.76 5.51 -3.95
C LEU A 28 5.63 4.48 -4.71
N ILE A 29 5.07 3.33 -5.11
CA ILE A 29 5.80 2.33 -5.88
C ILE A 29 6.16 2.88 -7.26
N ASP A 30 5.21 3.53 -7.92
CA ASP A 30 5.37 4.01 -9.28
C ASP A 30 6.29 5.25 -9.30
N ASP A 31 5.82 6.38 -8.78
CA ASP A 31 6.46 7.68 -8.97
C ASP A 31 7.65 7.91 -8.06
N VAL A 32 7.66 7.33 -6.87
CA VAL A 32 8.76 7.56 -5.92
C VAL A 32 9.83 6.49 -6.06
N LEU A 33 9.47 5.21 -6.06
CA LEU A 33 10.43 4.11 -6.14
C LEU A 33 10.90 3.85 -7.57
N ALA A 34 10.00 3.37 -8.43
CA ALA A 34 10.39 2.88 -9.75
C ALA A 34 10.97 4.00 -10.61
N ARG A 35 10.34 5.17 -10.63
CA ARG A 35 10.85 6.32 -11.37
C ARG A 35 12.23 6.76 -10.87
N SER A 36 12.41 6.94 -9.56
CA SER A 36 13.73 7.31 -9.00
C SER A 36 14.80 6.28 -9.32
N PHE A 37 14.46 4.99 -9.25
CA PHE A 37 15.38 3.90 -9.58
C PHE A 37 15.83 3.99 -11.05
N PHE A 38 14.90 4.10 -11.98
CA PHE A 38 15.22 4.15 -13.41
C PHE A 38 15.95 5.44 -13.80
N GLU A 39 15.55 6.59 -13.27
CA GLU A 39 16.23 7.87 -13.52
C GLU A 39 17.70 7.83 -13.07
N ARG A 40 18.03 7.08 -12.03
CA ARG A 40 19.40 6.91 -11.54
C ARG A 40 20.19 5.88 -12.32
N ARG A 41 19.59 4.71 -12.56
CA ARG A 41 20.29 3.59 -13.18
C ARG A 41 20.49 3.80 -14.68
N MET A 42 19.52 4.47 -15.33
CA MET A 42 19.45 4.61 -16.78
C MET A 42 18.90 6.01 -17.20
N PRO A 43 19.53 7.12 -16.81
CA PRO A 43 18.98 8.48 -16.96
C PRO A 43 18.58 8.84 -18.40
N LYS A 44 19.33 8.35 -19.39
CA LYS A 44 19.08 8.67 -20.81
C LYS A 44 17.86 7.94 -21.41
N THR A 45 17.40 6.88 -20.76
CA THR A 45 16.33 6.00 -21.26
C THR A 45 15.19 5.82 -20.26
N ALA A 46 15.29 6.41 -19.07
CA ALA A 46 14.32 6.28 -18.00
C ALA A 46 12.91 6.68 -18.46
N ASP A 47 12.76 7.84 -19.11
CA ASP A 47 11.47 8.30 -19.65
C ASP A 47 10.87 7.32 -20.67
N LEU A 48 11.72 6.76 -21.54
CA LEU A 48 11.27 5.80 -22.56
C LEU A 48 10.78 4.50 -21.92
N ILE A 49 11.51 3.99 -20.94
CA ILE A 49 11.15 2.78 -20.17
C ILE A 49 9.87 3.03 -19.38
N TRP A 50 9.75 4.19 -18.75
CA TRP A 50 8.56 4.61 -18.01
C TRP A 50 7.31 4.61 -18.89
N GLN A 51 7.38 5.29 -20.03
CA GLN A 51 6.24 5.44 -20.95
C GLN A 51 5.84 4.14 -21.62
N ARG A 52 6.78 3.22 -21.87
CA ARG A 52 6.51 1.98 -22.63
C ARG A 52 6.22 0.77 -21.76
N ALA A 53 6.84 0.67 -20.59
CA ALA A 53 6.76 -0.50 -19.73
C ALA A 53 6.06 -0.17 -18.40
N VAL A 54 6.62 0.75 -17.61
CA VAL A 54 6.23 0.91 -16.19
C VAL A 54 4.83 1.49 -16.03
N SER A 55 4.48 2.53 -16.80
CA SER A 55 3.17 3.21 -16.71
C SER A 55 1.95 2.33 -17.05
N ARG A 56 2.16 1.10 -17.55
CA ARG A 56 1.10 0.18 -17.99
C ARG A 56 1.04 -1.10 -17.16
N ILE A 57 1.86 -1.22 -16.13
CA ILE A 57 1.90 -2.43 -15.32
C ILE A 57 0.65 -2.55 -14.45
N ASN A 58 0.18 -3.78 -14.30
CA ASN A 58 -0.89 -4.11 -13.38
C ASN A 58 -0.37 -4.23 -11.94
N ASP A 59 -1.28 -4.35 -10.98
CA ASP A 59 -0.94 -4.40 -9.55
C ASP A 59 -0.01 -5.55 -9.15
N ARG A 60 -0.08 -6.70 -9.83
CA ARG A 60 0.83 -7.82 -9.57
C ARG A 60 2.24 -7.50 -10.06
N GLU A 61 2.34 -6.98 -11.27
CA GLU A 61 3.61 -6.56 -11.87
C GLU A 61 4.24 -5.40 -11.07
N ARG A 62 3.43 -4.51 -10.50
CA ARG A 62 3.88 -3.41 -9.62
C ARG A 62 4.60 -3.90 -8.38
N ILE A 63 4.02 -4.88 -7.68
CA ILE A 63 4.68 -5.41 -6.48
C ILE A 63 5.89 -6.28 -6.82
N GLU A 64 5.86 -7.00 -7.94
CA GLU A 64 7.03 -7.73 -8.45
C GLU A 64 8.18 -6.77 -8.83
N LEU A 65 7.85 -5.61 -9.43
CA LEU A 65 8.83 -4.56 -9.73
C LEU A 65 9.48 -4.02 -8.44
N PHE A 66 8.70 -3.75 -7.39
CA PHE A 66 9.25 -3.34 -6.10
C PHE A 66 10.24 -4.38 -5.54
N LEU A 67 9.89 -5.66 -5.56
CA LEU A 67 10.76 -6.73 -5.04
C LEU A 67 12.05 -6.86 -5.86
N ASN A 68 11.95 -6.80 -7.19
CA ASN A 68 13.13 -6.86 -8.06
C ASN A 68 14.06 -5.65 -7.86
N ILE A 69 13.50 -4.45 -7.67
CA ILE A 69 14.28 -3.25 -7.34
C ILE A 69 14.96 -3.43 -5.99
N SER A 70 14.25 -3.96 -4.99
CA SER A 70 14.78 -4.20 -3.65
C SER A 70 15.96 -5.17 -3.67
N GLU A 71 15.85 -6.23 -4.47
CA GLU A 71 16.90 -7.22 -4.69
C GLU A 71 18.13 -6.61 -5.42
N ASP A 72 17.93 -5.85 -6.51
CA ASP A 72 19.03 -5.17 -7.22
C ASP A 72 19.79 -4.19 -6.32
N LEU A 73 19.06 -3.52 -5.42
CA LEU A 73 19.65 -2.61 -4.45
C LEU A 73 20.34 -3.34 -3.28
N GLY A 74 20.11 -4.63 -3.07
CA GLY A 74 20.73 -5.42 -2.00
C GLY A 74 20.28 -5.00 -0.60
N THR A 75 19.01 -4.61 -0.45
CA THR A 75 18.44 -4.22 0.86
C THR A 75 18.42 -5.40 1.85
N ASP A 76 18.52 -5.09 3.15
CA ASP A 76 18.31 -6.05 4.24
C ASP A 76 16.87 -6.08 4.77
N ALA A 77 15.93 -5.42 4.08
CA ALA A 77 14.51 -5.44 4.41
C ALA A 77 13.93 -6.86 4.37
N GLU A 78 13.02 -7.17 5.30
CA GLU A 78 12.30 -8.45 5.36
C GLU A 78 11.04 -8.36 4.50
N LEU A 79 11.15 -8.80 3.24
CA LEU A 79 10.14 -8.57 2.21
C LEU A 79 9.32 -9.82 1.84
N GLU A 80 9.55 -10.95 2.50
CA GLU A 80 8.98 -12.26 2.16
C GLU A 80 7.45 -12.26 2.17
N SER A 81 6.85 -11.48 3.07
CA SER A 81 5.39 -11.41 3.23
C SER A 81 4.73 -10.33 2.36
N VAL A 82 5.51 -9.41 1.78
CA VAL A 82 5.01 -8.19 1.14
C VAL A 82 4.07 -8.50 -0.03
N GLN A 83 4.45 -9.42 -0.93
CA GLN A 83 3.62 -9.76 -2.08
C GLN A 83 2.25 -10.32 -1.65
N THR A 84 2.26 -11.23 -0.68
CA THR A 84 1.03 -11.85 -0.17
C THR A 84 0.10 -10.82 0.45
N ILE A 85 0.65 -9.92 1.27
CA ILE A 85 -0.11 -8.86 1.93
C ILE A 85 -0.65 -7.87 0.91
N TYR A 86 0.20 -7.40 -0.02
CA TYR A 86 -0.23 -6.48 -1.09
C TYR A 86 -1.38 -7.06 -1.92
N MET A 87 -1.30 -8.34 -2.29
CA MET A 87 -2.38 -8.99 -3.05
C MET A 87 -3.67 -9.14 -2.24
N ARG A 88 -3.57 -9.35 -0.91
CA ARG A 88 -4.72 -9.35 0.00
C ARG A 88 -5.39 -7.98 0.08
N VAL A 89 -4.65 -6.89 0.29
CA VAL A 89 -5.25 -5.54 0.29
C VAL A 89 -5.78 -5.15 -1.09
N LYS A 90 -5.12 -5.52 -2.18
CA LYS A 90 -5.64 -5.33 -3.54
C LYS A 90 -6.98 -6.00 -3.74
N GLU A 91 -7.13 -7.26 -3.30
CA GLU A 91 -8.40 -7.97 -3.42
C GLU A 91 -9.53 -7.25 -2.69
N LEU A 92 -9.27 -6.75 -1.48
CA LEU A 92 -10.23 -5.92 -0.76
C LEU A 92 -10.55 -4.63 -1.52
N ARG A 93 -9.54 -3.94 -2.06
CA ARG A 93 -9.71 -2.74 -2.89
C ARG A 93 -10.60 -3.01 -4.09
N ASP A 94 -10.35 -4.09 -4.83
CA ASP A 94 -11.14 -4.42 -6.02
C ASP A 94 -12.60 -4.69 -5.66
N ARG A 95 -12.85 -5.35 -4.53
CA ARG A 95 -14.22 -5.62 -4.06
C ARG A 95 -14.93 -4.34 -3.64
N VAL A 96 -14.25 -3.43 -2.95
CA VAL A 96 -14.77 -2.13 -2.54
C VAL A 96 -15.01 -1.22 -3.75
N ALA A 97 -14.01 -1.05 -4.63
CA ALA A 97 -14.05 -0.10 -5.73
C ALA A 97 -15.03 -0.51 -6.85
N HIS A 98 -15.26 -1.81 -7.03
CA HIS A 98 -16.25 -2.33 -7.98
C HIS A 98 -17.62 -2.63 -7.34
N SER A 99 -17.83 -2.14 -6.13
CA SER A 99 -19.15 -2.23 -5.50
C SER A 99 -20.06 -1.13 -6.00
N THR A 100 -21.36 -1.42 -5.99
CA THR A 100 -22.38 -0.46 -6.43
C THR A 100 -23.38 -0.13 -5.32
N GLN A 101 -23.36 -0.92 -4.25
CA GLN A 101 -24.17 -0.69 -3.08
C GLN A 101 -23.35 -1.05 -1.85
N PHE A 102 -23.35 -0.11 -0.91
CA PHE A 102 -22.87 -0.32 0.45
C PHE A 102 -24.09 -0.26 1.36
N THR A 103 -24.35 -1.35 2.09
CA THR A 103 -25.42 -1.41 3.07
C THR A 103 -24.82 -1.67 4.44
N THR A 104 -25.06 -0.78 5.40
CA THR A 104 -24.72 -1.02 6.80
C THR A 104 -25.66 -2.07 7.37
N THR A 105 -25.15 -3.22 7.77
CA THR A 105 -25.95 -4.34 8.30
C THR A 105 -26.07 -4.33 9.83
N GLY A 106 -25.63 -3.24 10.47
CA GLY A 106 -25.53 -3.09 11.93
C GLY A 106 -24.20 -3.61 12.47
N GLY A 107 -23.81 -3.15 13.66
CA GLY A 107 -22.60 -3.63 14.36
C GLY A 107 -21.29 -3.40 13.63
N ASP A 108 -21.07 -2.21 13.04
CA ASP A 108 -19.84 -1.84 12.33
C ASP A 108 -19.48 -2.76 11.14
N ARG A 109 -20.51 -3.28 10.46
CA ARG A 109 -20.37 -4.10 9.26
C ARG A 109 -20.93 -3.42 8.02
N LEU A 110 -20.22 -3.61 6.92
CA LEU A 110 -20.57 -3.15 5.59
C LEU A 110 -20.79 -4.35 4.69
N ALA A 111 -22.01 -4.51 4.18
CA ALA A 111 -22.28 -5.43 3.09
C ALA A 111 -21.99 -4.72 1.75
N ILE A 112 -21.08 -5.32 0.98
CA ILE A 112 -20.59 -4.81 -0.29
C ILE A 112 -21.20 -5.65 -1.42
N GLY A 113 -22.16 -5.08 -2.14
CA GLY A 113 -22.83 -5.72 -3.27
C GLY A 113 -22.26 -5.31 -4.62
N LYS A 114 -22.12 -6.25 -5.56
CA LYS A 114 -21.84 -5.96 -6.98
C LYS A 114 -23.13 -5.81 -7.76
N THR A 115 -23.19 -4.85 -8.68
CA THR A 115 -24.26 -4.78 -9.69
C THR A 115 -24.11 -5.94 -10.66
N VAL A 116 -25.19 -6.70 -10.84
CA VAL A 116 -25.36 -7.54 -12.01
C VAL A 116 -26.14 -6.70 -13.02
N LEU A 117 -25.47 -6.19 -14.07
CA LEU A 117 -26.15 -5.68 -15.25
C LEU A 117 -26.88 -6.87 -15.87
N SER A 118 -28.16 -6.99 -15.54
CA SER A 118 -28.99 -8.15 -15.85
C SER A 118 -29.19 -8.27 -17.36
N SER A 119 -28.47 -9.21 -17.99
CA SER A 119 -28.92 -9.83 -19.23
C SER A 119 -29.06 -11.35 -19.14
N LEU A 120 -28.63 -12.00 -18.06
CA LEU A 120 -28.70 -13.46 -17.94
C LEU A 120 -29.00 -13.91 -16.51
N LYS A 121 -29.83 -14.95 -16.40
CA LYS A 121 -30.39 -15.65 -15.22
C LYS A 121 -29.36 -16.18 -14.19
N LYS A 122 -28.37 -15.38 -13.76
CA LYS A 122 -27.45 -15.75 -12.68
C LYS A 122 -27.83 -14.96 -11.44
N LEU A 123 -28.04 -15.67 -10.33
CA LEU A 123 -28.18 -15.08 -9.01
C LEU A 123 -26.97 -14.16 -8.75
N PRO A 124 -27.18 -12.95 -8.21
CA PRO A 124 -26.07 -12.11 -7.78
C PRO A 124 -25.16 -12.88 -6.83
N PRO A 125 -23.83 -12.69 -6.90
CA PRO A 125 -22.94 -13.24 -5.89
C PRO A 125 -23.34 -12.70 -4.51
N ALA A 126 -23.15 -13.52 -3.47
CA ALA A 126 -23.41 -13.10 -2.10
C ALA A 126 -22.60 -11.82 -1.78
N PRO A 127 -23.19 -10.82 -1.10
CA PRO A 127 -22.47 -9.63 -0.68
C PRO A 127 -21.26 -10.01 0.17
N LEU A 128 -20.14 -9.32 -0.02
CA LEU A 128 -19.02 -9.44 0.91
C LEU A 128 -19.38 -8.63 2.16
N GLU A 129 -19.43 -9.28 3.31
CA GLU A 129 -19.45 -8.58 4.59
C GLU A 129 -18.02 -8.23 5.00
N VAL A 130 -17.76 -6.95 5.23
CA VAL A 130 -16.50 -6.43 5.75
C VAL A 130 -16.80 -5.70 7.05
N ASP A 131 -16.09 -6.05 8.11
CA ASP A 131 -16.15 -5.31 9.37
C ASP A 131 -15.12 -4.17 9.39
N ARG A 132 -15.34 -3.22 10.31
CA ARG A 132 -14.42 -2.10 10.54
C ARG A 132 -12.99 -2.56 10.82
N VAL A 133 -12.82 -3.66 11.54
CA VAL A 133 -11.50 -4.21 11.91
C VAL A 133 -10.73 -4.61 10.65
N THR A 134 -11.39 -5.25 9.70
CA THR A 134 -10.80 -5.65 8.42
C THR A 134 -10.34 -4.43 7.62
N ILE A 135 -11.15 -3.37 7.55
CA ILE A 135 -10.79 -2.13 6.86
C ILE A 135 -9.60 -1.46 7.54
N TYR A 136 -9.62 -1.39 8.88
CA TYR A 136 -8.53 -0.82 9.66
C TYR A 136 -7.22 -1.59 9.44
N ASN A 137 -7.27 -2.92 9.49
CA ASN A 137 -6.12 -3.78 9.23
C ASN A 137 -5.59 -3.58 7.81
N ALA A 138 -6.46 -3.40 6.82
CA ALA A 138 -6.04 -3.11 5.45
C ALA A 138 -5.30 -1.76 5.33
N VAL A 139 -5.77 -0.71 6.03
CA VAL A 139 -5.03 0.58 6.12
C VAL A 139 -3.68 0.37 6.80
N TRP A 140 -3.63 -0.40 7.87
CA TRP A 140 -2.39 -0.72 8.58
C TRP A 140 -1.38 -1.46 7.70
N GLU A 141 -1.86 -2.44 6.93
CA GLU A 141 -1.08 -3.19 5.95
C GLU A 141 -0.53 -2.27 4.85
N CYS A 142 -1.33 -1.35 4.30
CA CYS A 142 -0.85 -0.35 3.34
C CYS A 142 0.29 0.50 3.92
N ARG A 143 0.15 0.99 5.16
CA ARG A 143 1.19 1.78 5.84
C ARG A 143 2.45 0.97 6.12
N TRP A 144 2.29 -0.30 6.45
CA TRP A 144 3.43 -1.20 6.65
C TRP A 144 4.20 -1.42 5.35
N ILE A 145 3.52 -1.65 4.22
CA ILE A 145 4.19 -1.76 2.91
C ILE A 145 4.87 -0.45 2.53
N GLU A 146 4.21 0.70 2.76
CA GLU A 146 4.84 2.01 2.58
C GLU A 146 6.12 2.16 3.40
N ALA A 147 6.12 1.73 4.67
CA ALA A 147 7.31 1.75 5.50
C ALA A 147 8.44 0.87 4.92
N GLN A 148 8.11 -0.31 4.37
CA GLN A 148 9.08 -1.16 3.68
C GLN A 148 9.67 -0.45 2.45
N ILE A 149 8.83 0.17 1.61
CA ILE A 149 9.28 0.90 0.42
C ILE A 149 10.18 2.08 0.80
N LEU A 150 9.79 2.85 1.81
CA LEU A 150 10.58 3.97 2.31
C LEU A 150 11.91 3.50 2.91
N TYR A 151 11.95 2.36 3.60
CA TYR A 151 13.20 1.78 4.10
C TYR A 151 14.10 1.28 2.97
N VAL A 152 13.55 0.60 1.94
CA VAL A 152 14.33 0.18 0.77
C VAL A 152 14.88 1.37 0.01
N LEU A 153 14.05 2.41 -0.15
CA LEU A 153 14.47 3.68 -0.70
C LEU A 153 15.60 4.25 0.14
N VAL A 154 15.36 4.59 1.41
CA VAL A 154 16.32 5.35 2.22
C VAL A 154 17.57 4.54 2.62
N GLY A 155 17.44 3.24 2.84
CA GLY A 155 18.57 2.36 3.19
C GLY A 155 19.58 2.23 2.05
N ASN A 156 19.11 2.28 0.80
CA ASN A 156 19.98 2.32 -0.39
C ASN A 156 20.28 3.74 -0.85
N GLN A 157 19.73 4.72 -0.12
CA GLN A 157 20.00 6.12 -0.31
C GLN A 157 21.26 6.56 0.39
N ARG A 158 22.34 6.45 -0.38
CA ARG A 158 23.14 7.66 -0.67
C ARG A 158 22.36 8.68 -1.55
N LEU A 159 21.03 8.78 -1.45
CA LEU A 159 20.30 9.96 -1.91
C LEU A 159 20.58 11.02 -0.86
N GLY A 160 21.44 11.98 -1.20
CA GLY A 160 21.79 13.12 -0.35
C GLY A 160 20.61 14.03 -0.04
N MET A 161 19.67 13.58 0.78
CA MET A 161 18.70 14.44 1.47
C MET A 161 19.29 15.04 2.75
N GLY A 162 20.62 15.03 2.89
CA GLY A 162 21.33 15.88 3.84
C GLY A 162 21.35 17.32 3.33
N SER A 163 20.25 18.05 3.50
CA SER A 163 20.39 19.49 3.71
C SER A 163 21.16 19.66 5.02
N PRO A 164 22.19 20.52 5.10
CA PRO A 164 22.93 20.76 6.34
C PRO A 164 22.06 21.32 7.48
N HIS A 165 20.79 21.61 7.22
CA HIS A 165 19.80 22.11 8.19
C HIS A 165 18.61 21.16 8.40
N SER A 166 18.61 19.97 7.80
CA SER A 166 17.56 18.98 8.07
C SER A 166 17.89 18.21 9.36
N PRO A 167 16.91 18.01 10.26
CA PRO A 167 17.12 17.12 11.39
C PRO A 167 17.54 15.75 10.85
N THR A 168 18.61 15.20 11.42
CA THR A 168 19.06 13.85 11.11
C THR A 168 18.04 12.88 11.68
N PHE A 169 17.30 12.20 10.81
CA PHE A 169 16.41 11.12 11.20
C PHE A 169 17.04 9.80 10.77
N GLU A 170 16.98 8.82 11.65
CA GLU A 170 17.28 7.43 11.32
C GLU A 170 15.99 6.75 10.87
N ILE A 171 15.99 6.20 9.65
CA ILE A 171 14.89 5.35 9.19
C ILE A 171 15.05 3.97 9.83
N LEU A 172 14.00 3.50 10.49
CA LEU A 172 14.00 2.22 11.17
C LEU A 172 13.56 1.11 10.23
N LYS A 173 14.27 -0.02 10.28
CA LYS A 173 13.87 -1.24 9.58
C LYS A 173 12.48 -1.69 10.06
N PRO A 174 11.46 -1.74 9.20
CA PRO A 174 10.16 -2.28 9.59
C PRO A 174 10.26 -3.78 9.83
N ALA A 175 9.39 -4.31 10.70
CA ALA A 175 9.32 -5.75 10.95
C ALA A 175 8.89 -6.50 9.67
N GLY A 176 9.30 -7.76 9.50
CA GLY A 176 8.93 -8.59 8.34
C GLY A 176 7.44 -8.92 8.21
N THR A 177 6.61 -8.57 9.20
CA THR A 177 5.15 -8.71 9.15
C THR A 177 4.45 -7.50 9.77
N PRO A 178 3.23 -7.14 9.30
CA PRO A 178 2.49 -5.99 9.82
C PRO A 178 2.04 -6.17 11.28
N GLU A 179 1.83 -7.41 11.74
CA GLU A 179 1.43 -7.72 13.11
C GLU A 179 2.55 -7.44 14.12
N GLN A 180 3.80 -7.54 13.69
CA GLN A 180 4.99 -7.29 14.51
C GLN A 180 5.47 -5.83 14.43
N TRP A 181 4.93 -5.05 13.49
CA TRP A 181 5.37 -3.69 13.27
C TRP A 181 4.82 -2.72 14.32
N SER A 182 5.69 -1.86 14.83
CA SER A 182 5.33 -0.87 15.87
C SER A 182 4.64 0.39 15.31
N GLY A 183 4.59 0.55 13.98
CA GLY A 183 4.11 1.77 13.32
C GLY A 183 5.12 2.90 13.25
N ILE A 184 6.32 2.70 13.81
CA ILE A 184 7.37 3.71 13.83
C ILE A 184 8.26 3.50 12.60
N THR A 185 8.42 4.53 11.77
CA THR A 185 9.24 4.50 10.56
C THR A 185 10.57 5.23 10.72
N HIS A 186 10.65 6.16 11.67
CA HIS A 186 11.84 6.96 11.90
C HIS A 186 11.97 7.35 13.37
N ARG A 187 13.19 7.63 13.79
CA ARG A 187 13.51 8.25 15.08
C ARG A 187 14.52 9.38 14.88
N PRO A 188 14.63 10.33 15.81
CA PRO A 188 15.75 11.26 15.83
C PRO A 188 17.07 10.47 15.83
N ALA A 189 18.03 10.89 15.02
CA ALA A 189 19.36 10.29 15.04
C ALA A 189 20.02 10.55 16.41
N PRO A 190 20.82 9.61 16.92
CA PRO A 190 21.61 9.84 18.13
C PRO A 190 22.62 10.99 17.88
N ASP A 191 22.76 11.87 18.87
CA ASP A 191 23.77 12.94 18.89
C ASP A 191 25.21 12.39 18.85
#